data_AF-A0A7D5QA17-F1
#
_entry.id   AF-A0A7D5QA17-F1
#
_cell.length_a   1.000
_cell.length_b   1.000
_cell.length_c   1.000
_cell.angle_alpha   90.00
_cell.angle_beta   90.00
_cell.angle_gamma   90.00
#
_symmetry.space_group_name_H-M   'P 1'
#
loop_
_entity.id
_entity.type
_entity.pdbx_description
1 polymer ?
#
loop_
_entity_poly.entity_id
_entity_poly.type
_entity_poly.pdbx_seq_one_letter_code
_entity_poly.pdbx_strand_id
1 'polypeptide(L)' 'MPYFECANCGLLADVGTFERTELRQHCPECDEQTTWTVAFDSDRGVSF' A
#
# COMPACT_ATOMS: atom_id res chain seq x y z
N MET A 1 -10.15 -4.35 1.85
CA MET A 1 -8.71 -4.65 1.83
C MET A 1 -8.00 -3.36 1.46
N PRO A 2 -7.07 -2.86 2.29
CA PRO A 2 -6.42 -1.60 2.01
C PRO A 2 -5.51 -1.73 0.78
N TYR A 3 -5.69 -0.82 -0.18
CA TYR A 3 -4.78 -0.73 -1.32
C TYR A 3 -3.60 0.16 -0.94
N PHE A 4 -2.39 -0.29 -1.25
CA PHE A 4 -1.18 0.46 -0.98
C PHE A 4 -0.56 0.99 -2.26
N GLU A 5 -0.08 2.22 -2.20
CA GLU A 5 0.64 2.89 -3.27
C GLU A 5 2.14 2.93 -2.95
N CYS A 6 2.96 2.60 -3.94
CA CYS A 6 4.41 2.76 -3.89
C CYS A 6 4.77 4.25 -3.98
N ALA A 7 5.52 4.76 -3.01
CA ALA A 7 5.95 6.17 -2.99
C ALA A 7 6.87 6.57 -4.17
N ASN A 8 7.54 5.61 -4.83
CA ASN A 8 8.48 5.90 -5.91
C ASN A 8 7.85 5.91 -7.31
N CYS A 9 6.95 4.98 -7.60
CA CYS A 9 6.38 4.81 -8.95
C CYS A 9 4.85 4.93 -9.01
N GLY A 10 4.16 5.05 -7.87
CA GLY A 10 2.71 5.10 -7.82
C GLY A 10 2.03 3.75 -8.10
N LEU A 11 2.79 2.65 -8.11
CA LEU A 11 2.22 1.31 -8.28
C LEU A 11 1.26 1.01 -7.13
N LEU A 12 0.05 0.60 -7.47
CA LEU A 12 -0.94 0.11 -6.52
C LEU A 12 -0.78 -1.40 -6.35
N ALA A 13 -0.53 -1.85 -5.11
CA ALA A 13 -0.50 -3.26 -4.76
C ALA A 13 -1.36 -3.55 -3.55
N ASP A 14 -1.98 -4.74 -3.56
CA ASP A 14 -2.61 -5.33 -2.38
C ASP A 14 -1.51 -5.94 -1.50
N VAL A 15 -0.86 -5.08 -0.72
CA VAL A 15 0.11 -5.52 0.28
C VAL A 15 -0.70 -5.92 1.50
N GLY A 16 -1.07 -7.20 1.58
CA GLY A 16 -1.92 -7.71 2.66
C GLY A 16 -1.48 -7.22 4.04
N THR A 17 -2.46 -6.99 4.93
CA THR A 17 -2.33 -6.32 6.24
C THR A 17 -1.33 -7.01 7.17
N PHE A 18 -0.03 -6.90 6.91
CA PHE A 18 1.01 -7.42 7.80
C PHE A 18 1.24 -6.43 8.94
N GLU A 19 1.23 -6.99 10.16
CA GLU A 19 1.12 -6.37 11.50
C GLU A 19 2.20 -5.34 11.91
N ARG A 20 2.77 -4.55 11.00
CA ARG A 20 3.87 -3.65 11.34
C ARG A 20 3.61 -2.28 10.75
N THR A 21 3.59 -1.30 11.65
CA THR A 21 3.37 0.15 11.53
C THR A 21 4.16 0.85 10.41
N GLU A 22 5.04 0.15 9.68
CA GLU A 22 5.78 0.63 8.53
C GLU A 22 5.84 -0.46 7.44
N LEU A 23 5.01 -0.35 6.39
CA LEU A 23 5.08 -1.26 5.24
C LEU A 23 6.25 -0.87 4.33
N ARG A 24 7.45 -1.29 4.69
CA ARG A 24 8.61 -1.27 3.78
C ARG A 24 8.72 -2.61 3.09
N GLN A 25 8.31 -2.68 1.83
CA GLN A 25 8.40 -3.89 1.01
C GLN A 25 9.01 -3.59 -0.36
N HIS A 26 9.51 -4.63 -1.00
CA HIS A 26 10.09 -4.52 -2.34
C HIS A 26 8.99 -4.21 -3.39
N CYS A 27 9.24 -3.21 -4.23
CA CYS A 27 8.39 -2.88 -5.35
C CYS A 27 8.85 -3.65 -6.60
N PRO A 28 8.02 -4.49 -7.21
CA PRO A 28 8.41 -5.26 -8.40
C PRO A 28 8.65 -4.37 -9.64
N GLU A 29 8.09 -3.15 -9.67
CA GLU A 29 8.32 -2.20 -10.77
C GLU A 29 9.63 -1.44 -10.61
N CYS A 30 9.97 -1.02 -9.38
CA CYS A 30 11.21 -0.30 -9.12
C CYS A 30 12.41 -1.23 -8.87
N ASP A 31 12.17 -2.52 -8.64
CA ASP A 31 13.15 -3.50 -8.18
C ASP A 31 13.93 -3.05 -6.92
N GLU A 32 13.26 -2.28 -6.04
CA GLU A 32 13.88 -1.72 -4.83
C GLU A 32 12.92 -1.72 -3.63
N GLN A 33 13.44 -1.49 -2.41
CA GLN A 33 12.59 -1.31 -1.24
C GLN A 33 11.87 0.03 -1.31
N THR A 34 10.54 -0.01 -1.28
CA THR A 34 9.70 1.17 -1.20
C THR A 34 8.93 1.21 0.10
N THR A 35 8.51 2.41 0.49
CA THR A 35 7.51 2.59 1.54
C THR A 35 6.15 2.58 0.88
N TRP A 36 5.31 1.65 1.30
CA TRP A 36 3.95 1.48 0.83
C TRP A 36 3.02 2.29 1.72
N THR A 37 2.36 3.28 1.14
CA THR A 37 1.39 4.13 1.83
C THR A 37 -0.03 3.67 1.52
N VAL A 38 -0.91 3.66 2.51
CA VAL A 38 -2.33 3.33 2.30
C VAL A 38 -2.94 4.37 1.38
N ALA A 39 -3.31 3.97 0.16
CA ALA A 39 -4.02 4.82 -0.78
C ALA A 39 -5.53 4.82 -0.47
N PHE A 40 -6.06 3.65 -0.11
CA PHE A 40 -7.47 3.47 0.23
C PHE A 40 -7.60 2.50 1.38
N ASP A 41 -8.22 2.94 2.47
CA ASP A 41 -8.70 2.07 3.53
C ASP A 41 -10.20 1.84 3.28
N SER A 42 -10.57 0.68 2.75
CA SER A 42 -11.97 0.33 2.45
C SER A 42 -12.81 0.07 3.71
N ASP A 43 -12.36 0.46 4.92
CA ASP A 43 -13.08 0.22 6.17
C ASP A 43 -14.06 1.35 6.54
N ARG A 44 -14.07 2.47 5.80
CA ARG A 44 -15.15 3.46 5.85
C ARG A 44 -16.06 3.32 4.64
N GLY A 45 -17.13 2.56 4.83
CA GLY A 45 -18.28 2.57 3.95
C GLY A 45 -18.68 4.00 3.59
N VAL A 46 -18.85 4.22 2.28
CA VAL A 46 -19.61 5.34 1.72
C VAL A 46 -20.90 5.48 2.52
N SER A 47 -20.95 6.49 3.39
CA SER A 47 -22.22 6.99 3.91
C SER A 47 -22.72 8.00 2.89
N PHE A 48 -23.73 7.58 2.13
CA PHE A 48 -24.53 8.41 1.23
C PHE A 48 -25.30 9.48 1.99
#